data_AF-A0A950EY22-F1
#
_entry.id   AF-A0A950EY22-F1
#
_cell.length_a   1.000
_cell.length_b   1.000
_cell.length_c   1.000
_cell.angle_alpha   90.00
_cell.angle_beta   90.00
_cell.angle_gamma   90.00
#
_symmetry.space_group_name_H-M   'P 1'
#
loop_
_entity.id
_entity.type
_entity.pdbx_description
1 polymer ?
#
loop_
_entity_poly.entity_id
_entity_poly.type
_entity_poly.pdbx_seq_one_letter_code
_entity_poly.pdbx_strand_id
1 'polypeptide(L)'
;QRNVQDSDATLWFGVTTTSGAQATVGACHRFAKPCMPVYPGASFEPCQVATWITENKIRTLNVAGNREQEEPGIGDRVERFLGEVLQQLGHERA
;
A
#
# COMPACT_ATOMS: atom_id res chain seq x y z
N GLN A 1 -7.33 10.77 6.01
CA GLN A 1 -8.21 11.04 4.86
C GLN A 1 -7.55 11.97 3.83
N ARG A 2 -6.97 13.11 4.23
CA ARG A 2 -6.26 14.02 3.31
C ARG A 2 -5.20 13.32 2.44
N ASN A 3 -4.33 12.49 3.04
CA ASN A 3 -3.33 11.73 2.27
C ASN A 3 -3.94 10.84 1.17
N VAL A 4 -5.10 10.22 1.43
CA VAL A 4 -5.81 9.42 0.42
C VAL A 4 -6.28 10.31 -0.73
N GLN A 5 -6.87 11.46 -0.40
CA GLN A 5 -7.37 12.43 -1.39
C GLN A 5 -6.26 12.97 -2.29
N ASP A 6 -5.10 13.29 -1.71
CA ASP A 6 -3.96 13.92 -2.38
C ASP A 6 -3.05 12.89 -3.12
N SER A 7 -3.36 11.59 -3.00
CA SER A 7 -2.66 10.50 -3.68
C SER A 7 -3.45 9.94 -4.84
N ASP A 8 -2.79 9.24 -5.75
CA ASP A 8 -3.45 8.52 -6.85
C ASP A 8 -4.08 7.22 -6.36
N ALA A 9 -3.44 6.54 -5.41
CA ALA A 9 -3.91 5.31 -4.81
C ALA A 9 -3.33 5.08 -3.41
N THR A 10 -3.88 4.11 -2.67
CA THR A 10 -3.39 3.70 -1.35
C THR A 10 -2.98 2.24 -1.31
N LEU A 11 -1.80 1.95 -0.76
CA LEU A 11 -1.36 0.61 -0.37
C LEU A 11 -1.53 0.46 1.14
N TRP A 12 -2.30 -0.54 1.58
CA TRP A 12 -2.60 -0.78 2.99
C TRP A 12 -1.89 -2.03 3.52
N PHE A 13 -1.02 -1.90 4.51
CA PHE A 13 -0.34 -3.02 5.15
C PHE A 13 -1.00 -3.42 6.47
N GLY A 14 -1.28 -4.72 6.61
CA GLY A 14 -1.86 -5.29 7.82
C GLY A 14 -3.35 -5.62 7.69
N VAL A 15 -3.93 -6.16 8.76
CA VAL A 15 -5.35 -6.55 8.78
C VAL A 15 -6.28 -5.34 8.63
N THR A 16 -7.42 -5.53 7.98
CA THR A 16 -8.36 -4.45 7.65
C THR A 16 -9.50 -4.27 8.67
N THR A 17 -9.43 -4.98 9.80
CA THR A 17 -10.43 -4.94 10.87
C THR A 17 -10.21 -3.81 11.87
N THR A 18 -9.09 -3.09 11.79
CA THR A 18 -8.76 -1.97 12.69
C THR A 18 -9.57 -0.72 12.32
N SER A 19 -9.77 0.17 13.30
CA SER A 19 -10.42 1.46 13.07
C SER A 19 -9.65 2.32 12.05
N GLY A 20 -8.32 2.24 12.07
CA GLY A 20 -7.44 2.88 11.08
C GLY A 20 -7.66 2.37 9.67
N ALA A 21 -7.82 1.05 9.50
CA ALA A 21 -8.13 0.44 8.21
C ALA A 21 -9.49 0.90 7.70
N GLN A 22 -10.53 0.83 8.53
CA GLN A 22 -11.88 1.25 8.17
C GLN A 22 -11.93 2.73 7.74
N ALA A 23 -11.24 3.60 8.48
CA ALA A 23 -11.14 5.02 8.13
C ALA A 23 -10.42 5.24 6.79
N THR A 24 -9.39 4.46 6.50
CA THR A 24 -8.59 4.58 5.27
C THR A 24 -9.31 4.01 4.06
N VAL A 25 -9.84 2.78 4.16
CA VAL A 25 -10.65 2.13 3.12
C VAL A 25 -11.91 2.93 2.83
N GLY A 26 -12.60 3.41 3.87
CA GLY A 26 -13.76 4.28 3.71
C GLY A 26 -13.43 5.59 2.99
N ALA A 27 -12.25 6.17 3.25
CA ALA A 27 -11.79 7.34 2.51
C ALA A 27 -11.46 7.03 1.04
N CYS A 28 -10.84 5.88 0.76
CA CYS A 28 -10.56 5.43 -0.61
C CYS A 28 -11.85 5.27 -1.41
N HIS A 29 -12.85 4.62 -0.82
CA HIS A 29 -14.18 4.48 -1.41
C HIS A 29 -14.83 5.86 -1.64
N ARG A 30 -14.82 6.73 -0.62
CA ARG A 30 -15.42 8.08 -0.69
C ARG A 30 -14.80 8.95 -1.80
N PHE A 31 -13.50 8.86 -2.01
CA PHE A 31 -12.79 9.66 -3.01
C PHE A 31 -12.59 8.94 -4.34
N ALA A 32 -13.19 7.75 -4.53
CA ALA A 32 -13.00 6.89 -5.69
C ALA A 32 -11.52 6.65 -6.02
N LYS A 33 -10.70 6.44 -4.98
CA LYS A 33 -9.26 6.14 -5.10
C LYS A 33 -9.04 4.62 -4.99
N PRO A 34 -8.24 4.01 -5.90
CA PRO A 34 -7.83 2.62 -5.76
C PRO A 34 -7.15 2.35 -4.42
N CYS A 35 -7.48 1.22 -3.81
CA CYS A 35 -6.88 0.77 -2.56
C CYS A 35 -6.49 -0.71 -2.68
N MET A 36 -5.23 -1.03 -2.43
CA MET A 36 -4.70 -2.38 -2.48
C MET A 36 -4.28 -2.83 -1.08
N PRO A 37 -4.95 -3.83 -0.46
CA PRO A 37 -4.52 -4.38 0.80
C PRO A 37 -3.42 -5.43 0.62
N VAL A 38 -2.34 -5.30 1.39
CA VAL A 38 -1.22 -6.24 1.53
C VAL A 38 -1.34 -6.92 2.88
N TYR A 39 -1.90 -8.13 2.87
CA TYR A 39 -2.16 -8.88 4.09
C TYR A 39 -0.90 -9.58 4.61
N PRO A 40 -0.71 -9.66 5.94
CA PRO A 40 0.40 -10.41 6.53
C PRO A 40 0.27 -11.90 6.21
N GLY A 41 1.37 -12.52 5.76
CA GLY A 41 1.43 -13.96 5.51
C GLY A 41 0.71 -14.44 4.25
N ALA A 42 0.05 -13.55 3.50
CA ALA A 42 -0.36 -13.85 2.14
C ALA A 42 0.89 -13.92 1.24
N SER A 43 0.87 -14.76 0.20
CA SER A 43 1.88 -14.80 -0.87
C SER A 43 1.79 -13.56 -1.77
N PHE A 44 1.73 -12.38 -1.15
CA PHE A 44 1.67 -11.12 -1.86
C PHE A 44 3.09 -10.72 -2.23
N GLU A 45 3.41 -10.76 -3.51
CA GLU A 45 4.74 -10.51 -4.01
C GLU A 45 4.90 -9.03 -4.40
N PRO A 46 6.09 -8.43 -4.18
CA PRO A 46 6.37 -7.06 -4.62
C PRO A 46 6.07 -6.80 -6.11
N CYS A 47 6.23 -7.82 -6.97
CA CYS A 47 5.91 -7.70 -8.40
C CYS A 47 4.44 -7.41 -8.67
N GLN A 48 3.52 -7.92 -7.85
CA GLN A 48 2.10 -7.66 -8.01
C GLN A 48 1.77 -6.19 -7.72
N VAL A 49 2.47 -5.58 -6.75
CA VAL A 49 2.34 -4.15 -6.44
C VAL A 49 2.98 -3.29 -7.53
N ALA A 50 4.16 -3.68 -8.03
CA ALA A 50 4.81 -2.98 -9.13
C ALA A 50 3.91 -2.96 -10.39
N THR A 51 3.41 -4.12 -10.81
CA THR A 51 2.46 -4.24 -11.93
C THR A 51 1.22 -3.39 -11.69
N TRP A 52 0.62 -3.46 -10.50
CA TRP A 52 -0.55 -2.66 -10.17
C TRP A 52 -0.27 -1.14 -10.25
N ILE A 53 0.90 -0.69 -9.79
CA ILE A 53 1.33 0.71 -9.90
C ILE A 53 1.44 1.14 -11.37
N THR A 54 2.10 0.32 -12.20
CA THR A 54 2.33 0.63 -13.62
C THR A 54 1.02 0.63 -14.42
N GLU A 55 0.19 -0.41 -14.27
CA GLU A 55 -1.09 -0.53 -15.00
C GLU A 55 -2.07 0.60 -14.66
N ASN A 56 -2.12 1.02 -13.38
CA ASN A 56 -3.00 2.10 -12.92
C ASN A 56 -2.37 3.50 -13.10
N LYS A 57 -1.14 3.58 -13.64
CA LYS A 57 -0.38 4.84 -13.84
C LYS A 57 -0.27 5.67 -12.55
N ILE A 58 -0.12 4.99 -11.41
CA ILE A 58 -0.02 5.61 -10.08
C ILE A 58 1.31 6.37 -10.01
N ARG A 59 1.28 7.69 -9.81
CA ARG A 59 2.49 8.52 -9.63
C ARG A 59 2.74 8.88 -8.18
N THR A 60 1.67 9.07 -7.41
CA THR A 60 1.71 9.36 -5.98
C THR A 60 1.01 8.24 -5.23
N LEU A 61 1.78 7.39 -4.56
CA LEU A 61 1.25 6.29 -3.74
C LEU A 61 1.21 6.68 -2.27
N ASN A 62 0.04 6.64 -1.65
CA ASN A 62 -0.08 6.71 -0.20
C ASN A 62 0.17 5.32 0.41
N VAL A 63 1.09 5.21 1.36
CA VAL A 63 1.35 3.98 2.11
C VAL A 63 0.80 4.13 3.52
N ALA A 64 -0.07 3.21 3.92
CA ALA A 64 -0.70 3.20 5.23
C ALA A 64 -0.73 1.77 5.79
N GLY A 65 -1.00 1.63 7.08
CA GLY A 65 -1.12 0.31 7.69
C GLY A 65 -1.35 0.35 9.19
N ASN A 66 -1.32 -0.83 9.79
CA ASN A 66 -1.36 -1.01 11.24
C ASN A 66 -0.16 -0.35 11.95
N ARG A 67 -0.30 -0.08 13.24
CA ARG A 67 0.78 0.46 14.06
C ARG A 67 1.74 -0.65 14.48
N GLU A 68 3.02 -0.32 14.65
CA GLU A 68 4.04 -1.25 15.17
C GLU A 68 3.63 -1.92 16.48
N GLN A 69 2.94 -1.20 17.38
CA GLN A 69 2.43 -1.76 18.63
C GLN A 69 1.35 -2.84 18.42
N GLU A 70 0.57 -2.74 17.34
CA GLU A 70 -0.50 -3.69 16.99
C GLU A 70 0.03 -4.86 16.15
N GLU A 71 1.12 -4.62 15.42
CA GLU A 71 1.74 -5.59 14.52
C GLU A 71 3.28 -5.45 14.53
N PRO A 72 3.95 -6.04 15.53
CA PRO A 72 5.40 -5.90 15.67
C PRO A 72 6.18 -6.40 14.44
N GLY A 73 7.19 -5.64 14.05
CA GLY A 73 8.03 -5.86 12.87
C GLY A 73 7.39 -5.41 11.55
N ILE A 74 6.23 -4.75 11.57
CA ILE A 74 5.59 -4.27 10.35
C ILE A 74 6.44 -3.22 9.65
N GLY A 75 7.11 -2.33 10.40
CA GLY A 75 8.01 -1.31 9.82
C GLY A 75 9.09 -1.93 8.93
N ASP A 76 9.92 -2.79 9.51
CA ASP A 76 11.02 -3.46 8.80
C ASP A 76 10.54 -4.31 7.61
N ARG A 77 9.36 -4.92 7.74
CA ARG A 77 8.79 -5.74 6.66
C ARG A 77 8.29 -4.87 5.51
N VAL A 78 7.63 -3.76 5.82
CA VAL A 78 7.16 -2.79 4.82
C VAL A 78 8.34 -2.14 4.11
N GLU A 79 9.39 -1.77 4.83
CA GLU A 79 10.60 -1.18 4.23
C GLU A 79 11.24 -2.12 3.21
N ARG A 80 11.48 -3.39 3.59
CA ARG A 80 12.02 -4.40 2.68
C ARG A 80 11.12 -4.61 1.46
N PHE A 81 9.83 -4.79 1.70
CA PHE A 81 8.84 -5.00 0.65
C PHE A 81 8.82 -3.84 -0.35
N LEU A 82 8.74 -2.59 0.12
CA LEU A 82 8.73 -1.41 -0.75
C LEU A 82 10.07 -1.20 -1.45
N GLY A 83 11.19 -1.57 -0.83
CA GLY A 83 12.49 -1.59 -1.47
C GLY A 83 12.50 -2.46 -2.73
N GLU A 84 11.93 -3.66 -2.65
CA GLU A 84 11.80 -4.57 -3.79
C GLU A 84 10.82 -4.04 -4.86
N VAL A 85 9.69 -3.45 -4.45
CA VAL A 85 8.74 -2.80 -5.39
C VAL A 85 9.44 -1.69 -6.17
N LEU A 86 10.15 -0.79 -5.48
CA LEU A 86 10.82 0.35 -6.10
C LEU A 86 11.97 -0.08 -7.02
N GLN A 87 12.71 -1.14 -6.67
CA GLN A 87 13.71 -1.72 -7.57
C GLN A 87 13.07 -2.18 -8.88
N GLN A 88 11.95 -2.90 -8.82
CA GLN A 88 11.25 -3.38 -10.01
C GLN A 88 10.73 -2.24 -10.89
N LEU A 89 10.12 -1.21 -10.28
CA LEU A 89 9.68 0.00 -11.00
C LEU A 89 10.84 0.79 -11.62
N GLY A 90 12.01 0.75 -10.99
CA GLY A 90 13.24 1.35 -11.52
C GLY A 90 13.79 0.62 -12.74
N HIS A 91 13.65 -0.71 -12.79
CA HIS A 91 14.10 -1.54 -13.90
C HIS A 91 13.19 -1.48 -15.14
N GLU A 92 11.90 -1.14 -14.99
CA GLU A 92 10.97 -0.93 -16.12
C GLU A 92 11.33 0.29 -17.01
N ARG A 93 12.32 1.11 -16.63
CA ARG A 93 12.81 2.26 -17.42
C ARG A 93 14.05 1.96 -18.27
N ALA A 94 14.46 0.71 -18.44
CA ALA A 94 15.57 0.31 -19.31
C ALA A 94 15.11 -0.06 -20.73
#